data_AF-T0ZS72-F1
#
_entry.id   AF-T0ZS72-F1
#
_cell.length_a   1.000
_cell.length_b   1.000
_cell.length_c   1.000
_cell.angle_alpha   90.00
_cell.angle_beta   90.00
_cell.angle_gamma   90.00
#
_symmetry.space_group_name_H-M   'P 1'
#
loop_
_entity.id
_entity.type
_entity.pdbx_description
1 polymer ?
#
loop_
_entity_poly.entity_id
_entity_poly.type
_entity_poly.pdbx_seq_one_letter_code
_entity_poly.pdbx_strand_id
1 'polypeptide(L)' 'MVIRVKLNMKRDGRTLDHRTLEEIRRMAVERVREGERPSAVIASYGFHRCVIYRWL' A
#
# COMPACT_ATOMS: atom_id res chain seq x y z
N MET A 1 10.24 10.78 18.55
CA MET A 1 8.91 10.50 19.14
C MET A 1 8.08 9.82 18.06
N VAL A 2 7.82 8.52 18.22
CA VAL A 2 7.35 7.61 17.18
C VAL A 2 5.92 7.99 16.78
N ILE A 3 5.71 8.26 15.49
CA ILE A 3 4.44 8.73 14.95
C ILE A 3 3.43 7.59 15.06
N ARG A 4 2.51 7.73 16.02
CA ARG A 4 1.43 6.77 16.31
C ARG A 4 0.33 6.91 15.26
N VAL A 5 0.47 6.24 14.12
CA VAL A 5 -0.62 6.13 13.13
C VAL A 5 -1.35 4.80 13.35
N LYS A 6 -2.31 4.82 14.27
CA LYS A 6 -3.45 3.88 14.26
C LYS A 6 -4.47 4.44 13.25
N LEU A 7 -4.49 3.91 12.03
CA LEU A 7 -5.59 4.17 11.09
C LEU A 7 -6.14 2.85 10.57
N ASN A 8 -7.16 2.35 11.26
CA ASN A 8 -7.99 1.22 10.88
C ASN A 8 -8.95 1.58 9.72
N MET A 9 -8.46 2.29 8.70
CA MET A 9 -9.26 2.54 7.51
C MET A 9 -9.12 1.36 6.56
N LYS A 10 -10.02 0.39 6.68
CA LYS A 10 -10.35 -0.53 5.60
C LYS A 10 -10.94 0.29 4.44
N ARG A 11 -10.09 0.96 3.66
CA ARG A 11 -10.48 1.43 2.33
C ARG A 11 -10.56 0.18 1.46
N ASP A 12 -11.73 -0.46 1.45
CA ASP A 12 -12.04 -1.54 0.52
C ASP A 12 -11.91 -0.94 -0.89
N GLY A 13 -10.78 -1.18 -1.55
CA GLY A 13 -10.49 -0.67 -2.89
C GLY A 13 -11.32 -1.33 -3.99
N ARG A 14 -12.45 -1.96 -3.65
CA ARG A 14 -13.39 -2.60 -4.57
C ARG A 14 -14.09 -1.60 -5.49
N THR A 15 -14.03 -0.30 -5.20
CA THR A 15 -14.60 0.78 -6.04
C THR A 15 -13.52 1.67 -6.65
N LEU A 16 -12.23 1.37 -6.41
CA LEU A 16 -11.14 2.12 -7.05
C LEU A 16 -11.00 1.67 -8.50
N ASP A 17 -11.07 2.64 -9.41
CA ASP A 17 -10.82 2.45 -10.84
C ASP A 17 -9.53 1.65 -11.04
N HIS A 18 -9.57 0.60 -11.87
CA HIS A 18 -8.42 -0.29 -12.04
C HIS A 18 -7.14 0.48 -12.39
N ARG A 19 -7.26 1.60 -13.13
CA ARG A 19 -6.12 2.47 -13.44
C ARG A 19 -5.45 3.05 -12.20
N THR A 20 -6.22 3.55 -11.25
CA THR A 20 -5.67 4.08 -9.99
C THR A 20 -4.97 2.98 -9.20
N LEU A 21 -5.52 1.77 -9.20
CA LEU A 21 -4.89 0.62 -8.53
C LEU A 21 -3.56 0.23 -9.20
N GLU A 22 -3.49 0.27 -10.53
CA GLU A 22 -2.28 -0.04 -11.29
C GLU A 22 -1.16 1.00 -11.06
N GLU A 23 -1.49 2.28 -11.00
CA GLU A 23 -0.52 3.34 -10.67
C GLU A 23 0.02 3.17 -9.24
N ILE A 24 -0.87 2.95 -8.26
CA ILE A 24 -0.46 2.73 -6.87
C ILE A 24 0.40 1.46 -6.76
N ARG A 25 0.04 0.39 -7.48
CA ARG A 25 0.84 -0.84 -7.54
C ARG A 25 2.25 -0.55 -8.04
N ARG A 26 2.38 0.18 -9.17
CA ARG A 26 3.70 0.52 -9.74
C ARG A 26 4.55 1.30 -8.74
N MET A 27 3.97 2.35 -8.14
CA MET A 27 4.67 3.16 -7.13
C MET A 27 5.05 2.35 -5.87
N ALA A 28 4.16 1.47 -5.41
CA ALA A 28 4.43 0.64 -4.24
C ALA A 28 5.53 -0.40 -4.51
N VAL A 29 5.53 -1.03 -5.68
CA VAL A 29 6.56 -2.01 -6.08
C VAL A 29 7.92 -1.34 -6.26
N GLU A 30 7.97 -0.15 -6.85
CA GLU A 30 9.22 0.60 -7.01
C GLU A 30 9.87 0.88 -5.65
N ARG A 31 9.11 1.38 -4.68
CA ARG A 31 9.64 1.61 -3.32
C ARG A 31 10.09 0.34 -2.61
N VAL A 32 9.37 -0.77 -2.80
CA VAL A 32 9.82 -2.07 -2.26
C VAL A 32 11.13 -2.52 -2.89
N ARG A 33 11.33 -2.27 -4.20
CA ARG A 33 12.60 -2.57 -4.89
C ARG A 33 13.75 -1.70 -4.41
N GLU A 34 13.47 -0.46 -3.97
CA GLU A 34 14.46 0.39 -3.29
C GLU A 34 14.88 -0.15 -1.91
N GLY A 35 14.21 -1.20 -1.41
CA GLY A 35 14.54 -1.85 -0.13
C GLY A 35 13.60 -1.49 1.02
N GLU A 36 12.56 -0.69 0.76
CA GLU A 36 11.56 -0.38 1.78
C GLU A 36 10.70 -1.61 2.12
N ARG A 37 10.28 -1.68 3.38
CA ARG A 37 9.45 -2.80 3.85
C ARG A 37 8.07 -2.73 3.19
N PRO A 38 7.58 -3.79 2.51
CA PRO A 38 6.28 -3.78 1.84
C PRO A 38 5.13 -3.39 2.75
N SER A 39 5.17 -3.85 4.02
CA SER A 39 4.16 -3.53 5.02
C SER A 39 4.12 -2.05 5.42
N ALA A 40 5.26 -1.34 5.37
CA ALA A 40 5.32 0.09 5.67
C ALA A 40 4.85 0.92 4.48
N VAL A 41 5.31 0.56 3.27
CA VAL A 41 4.92 1.20 2.01
C VAL A 41 3.40 1.14 1.82
N ILE A 42 2.81 -0.06 1.91
CA ILE A 42 1.37 -0.26 1.69
C ILE A 42 0.50 0.39 2.77
N ALA A 43 1.00 0.45 4.02
CA ALA A 43 0.34 1.16 5.11
C ALA A 43 0.33 2.67 4.88
N SER A 44 1.37 3.23 4.25
CA SER A 44 1.43 4.64 3.85
C SER A 44 0.37 4.98 2.81
N TYR A 45 0.09 4.05 1.90
CA TYR A 45 -1.00 4.18 0.92
C TYR A 45 -2.40 3.84 1.50
N GLY A 46 -2.49 3.38 2.75
CA GLY A 46 -3.75 3.04 3.40
C GLY A 46 -4.35 1.70 2.94
N PHE A 47 -3.55 0.82 2.36
CA PHE A 47 -4.00 -0.51 1.93
C PHE A 47 -3.57 -1.60 2.92
N HIS A 48 -4.30 -2.72 2.90
CA HIS A 48 -3.97 -3.85 3.75
C HIS A 48 -2.69 -4.55 3.28
N ARG A 49 -1.85 -5.01 4.23
CA ARG A 49 -0.60 -5.72 3.94
C ARG A 49 -0.74 -6.91 2.99
N CYS A 50 -1.89 -7.61 2.99
CA CYS A 50 -2.11 -8.71 2.03
C CYS A 50 -2.15 -8.26 0.56
N VAL A 51 -2.48 -6.99 0.30
CA VAL A 51 -2.57 -6.47 -1.07
C VAL A 51 -1.18 -6.39 -1.70
N ILE A 52 -0.17 -5.92 -0.96
CA ILE A 52 1.18 -5.82 -1.51
C ILE A 52 1.84 -7.18 -1.76
N TYR A 53 1.52 -8.21 -0.96
CA TYR A 53 1.93 -9.60 -1.22
C TYR A 53 1.28 -10.21 -2.46
N ARG A 54 0.20 -9.63 -2.97
CA ARG A 54 -0.43 -10.03 -4.24
C ARG A 54 0.11 -9.24 -5.43
N TRP A 55 0.93 -8.23 -5.19
CA TRP A 55 1.54 -7.37 -6.21
C TRP A 55 2.99 -7.71 -6.51
N LEU A 56 3.73 -8.12 -5.47
CA LEU A 56 4.95 -8.93 -5.57
C LEU A 56 4.64 -10.27 -6.24
#